data_AF-A0A7J7UGR7-F1
#
_entry.id   AF-A0A7J7UGR7-F1
#
_cell.length_a   1.000
_cell.length_b   1.000
_cell.length_c   1.000
_cell.angle_alpha   90.00
_cell.angle_beta   90.00
_cell.angle_gamma   90.00
#
_symmetry.space_group_name_H-M   'P 1'
#
loop_
_entity.id
_entity.type
_entity.pdbx_description
1 polymer ?
#
loop_
_entity_poly.entity_id
_entity_poly.type
_entity_poly.pdbx_seq_one_letter_code
_entity_poly.pdbx_strand_id
1 'polypeptide(L)'
;MSVNPGMARWIKELFCHNERVVLTGDWKHGFFSLTAVGATNVGSIRIYFDRDLHTNSPRYSKGSYNDFSFVTQANREGIPMRKGEHLGEFNLGSTIVLIFEAPKDFDFKLKAGQKIRFGEALGSL
;
A
#
# COMPACT_ATOMS: atom_id res chain seq x y z
N MET A 1 -9.96 11.89 -5.10
CA MET A 1 -11.09 11.34 -5.90
C MET A 1 -11.52 10.00 -5.32
N SER A 2 -12.81 9.66 -5.40
CA SER A 2 -13.29 8.32 -4.96
C SER A 2 -12.63 7.22 -5.79
N VAL A 3 -12.21 6.14 -5.14
CA VAL A 3 -11.56 4.98 -5.77
C VAL A 3 -12.54 3.85 -6.10
N ASN A 4 -13.85 4.13 -6.12
CA ASN A 4 -14.87 3.15 -6.48
C ASN A 4 -14.56 2.51 -7.86
N PRO A 5 -14.70 1.19 -8.04
CA PRO A 5 -14.44 0.48 -9.31
C PRO A 5 -15.09 1.08 -10.56
N GLY A 6 -16.23 1.78 -10.43
CA GLY A 6 -16.80 2.56 -11.53
C GLY A 6 -15.91 3.73 -11.93
N MET A 7 -15.53 4.58 -10.97
CA MET A 7 -14.69 5.76 -11.18
C MET A 7 -13.26 5.41 -11.60
N ALA A 8 -12.67 4.36 -11.02
CA ALA A 8 -11.33 3.90 -11.34
C ALA A 8 -11.18 3.42 -12.80
N ARG A 9 -12.26 2.96 -13.42
CA ARG A 9 -12.27 2.59 -14.85
C ARG A 9 -12.38 3.78 -15.79
N TRP A 10 -12.99 4.87 -15.34
CA TRP A 10 -13.26 6.05 -16.17
C TRP A 10 -12.15 7.10 -16.11
N ILE A 11 -11.39 7.18 -15.02
CA ILE A 11 -10.33 8.16 -14.85
C ILE A 11 -8.98 7.48 -15.01
N LYS A 12 -8.34 7.75 -16.16
CA LYS A 12 -6.95 7.36 -16.39
C LYS A 12 -6.08 7.94 -15.27
N GLU A 13 -5.17 7.13 -14.72
CA GLU A 13 -4.21 7.54 -13.68
C GLU A 13 -4.83 8.02 -12.35
N LEU A 14 -6.06 7.61 -12.03
CA LEU A 14 -6.72 7.96 -10.77
C LEU A 14 -5.83 7.75 -9.52
N PHE A 15 -5.11 6.63 -9.48
CA PHE A 15 -4.24 6.28 -8.36
C PHE A 15 -2.98 7.16 -8.27
N CYS A 16 -2.58 7.80 -9.38
CA CYS A 16 -1.45 8.72 -9.41
C CYS A 16 -1.82 10.11 -8.89
N HIS A 17 -3.11 10.46 -8.93
CA HIS A 17 -3.64 11.75 -8.49
C HIS A 17 -3.99 11.80 -7.01
N ASN A 18 -4.32 10.66 -6.41
CA ASN A 18 -4.60 10.60 -4.98
C ASN A 18 -3.30 10.56 -4.17
N GLU A 19 -3.36 11.12 -2.96
CA GLU A 19 -2.32 10.93 -1.96
C GLU A 19 -2.13 9.43 -1.68
N ARG A 20 -0.87 9.02 -1.54
CA ARG A 20 -0.51 7.63 -1.34
C ARG A 20 0.74 7.52 -0.49
N VAL A 21 0.83 6.42 0.24
CA VAL A 21 2.02 6.00 0.99
C VAL A 21 2.54 4.74 0.30
N VAL A 22 3.78 4.80 -0.15
CA VAL A 22 4.45 3.69 -0.83
C VAL A 22 5.46 3.10 0.15
N LEU A 23 5.28 1.83 0.50
CA LEU A 23 6.24 1.06 1.27
C LEU A 23 6.90 0.05 0.35
N THR A 24 8.23 0.03 0.35
CA THR A 24 9.05 -0.88 -0.47
C THR A 24 10.07 -1.57 0.41
N GLY A 25 10.33 -2.84 0.08
CA GLY A 25 11.38 -3.62 0.72
C GLY A 25 11.43 -5.01 0.09
N ASP A 26 11.87 -5.97 0.88
CA ASP A 26 12.02 -7.35 0.46
C ASP A 26 11.13 -8.28 1.30
N TRP A 27 10.66 -9.35 0.67
CA TRP A 27 10.05 -10.49 1.31
C TRP A 27 10.83 -11.76 0.96
N LYS A 28 10.36 -12.92 1.43
CA LYS A 28 11.06 -14.21 1.25
C LYS A 28 11.47 -14.51 -0.20
N HIS A 29 10.74 -13.99 -1.18
CA HIS A 29 10.96 -14.29 -2.60
C HIS A 29 11.43 -13.08 -3.42
N GLY A 30 11.97 -12.05 -2.77
CA GLY A 30 12.57 -10.89 -3.42
C GLY A 30 11.80 -9.61 -3.14
N PHE A 31 11.60 -8.76 -4.15
CA PHE A 31 10.98 -7.46 -4.02
C PHE A 31 9.52 -7.52 -3.54
N PHE A 32 9.14 -6.58 -2.69
CA PHE A 32 7.78 -6.36 -2.21
C PHE A 32 7.47 -4.87 -2.12
N SER A 33 6.30 -4.47 -2.59
CA SER A 33 5.75 -3.13 -2.43
C SER A 33 4.27 -3.17 -2.10
N LEU A 34 3.92 -2.41 -1.07
CA LEU A 34 2.55 -2.11 -0.69
C LEU A 34 2.35 -0.61 -0.80
N THR A 35 1.43 -0.21 -1.66
CA THR A 35 1.02 1.19 -1.81
C THR A 35 -0.39 1.37 -1.28
N ALA A 36 -0.51 2.13 -0.20
CA ALA A 36 -1.78 2.57 0.36
C ALA A 36 -2.21 3.85 -0.36
N VAL A 37 -3.33 3.81 -1.07
CA VAL A 37 -3.86 4.94 -1.84
C VAL A 37 -5.11 5.48 -1.15
N GLY A 38 -5.07 6.76 -0.79
CA GLY A 38 -6.22 7.48 -0.25
C GLY A 38 -7.30 7.69 -1.31
N ALA A 39 -8.49 8.08 -0.87
CA ALA A 39 -9.63 8.46 -1.71
C ALA A 39 -10.21 9.81 -1.26
N THR A 40 -11.19 10.36 -1.99
CA THR A 40 -11.92 11.55 -1.50
C THR A 40 -12.62 11.21 -0.17
N ASN A 41 -12.49 12.09 0.83
CA ASN A 41 -12.99 11.94 2.21
C ASN A 41 -12.27 10.88 3.06
N VAL A 42 -11.09 10.41 2.66
CA VAL A 42 -10.24 9.61 3.54
C VAL A 42 -9.55 10.52 4.55
N GLY A 43 -9.78 10.27 5.84
CA GLY A 43 -9.25 11.09 6.92
C GLY A 43 -7.72 11.11 6.95
N SER A 44 -7.09 9.93 6.91
CA SER A 44 -5.65 9.74 6.81
C SER A 44 -5.30 8.25 6.59
N ILE A 45 -4.10 8.00 6.07
CA ILE A 45 -3.39 6.71 6.06
C ILE A 45 -2.43 6.71 7.24
N ARG A 46 -2.48 5.67 8.08
CA ARG A 46 -1.57 5.50 9.23
C ARG A 46 -0.75 4.24 9.07
N ILE A 47 0.56 4.36 9.21
CA ILE A 47 1.50 3.23 9.24
C ILE A 47 2.08 3.17 10.65
N TYR A 48 1.94 2.03 11.33
CA TYR A 48 2.11 1.99 12.79
C TYR A 48 3.55 2.16 13.27
N PHE A 49 4.52 1.75 12.46
CA PHE A 49 5.94 1.94 12.78
C PHE A 49 6.44 3.34 12.44
N ASP A 50 5.76 4.09 11.58
CA ASP A 50 6.13 5.44 11.16
C ASP A 50 5.19 6.46 11.78
N ARG A 51 5.55 6.94 12.97
CA ARG A 51 4.76 7.92 13.72
C ARG A 51 4.85 9.33 13.15
N ASP A 52 5.87 9.60 12.34
CA ASP A 52 6.12 10.91 11.75
C ASP A 52 5.40 11.08 10.41
N LEU A 53 4.95 9.97 9.81
CA LEU A 53 4.10 9.98 8.63
C LEU A 53 2.74 10.62 8.92
N HIS A 54 2.52 11.76 8.27
CA HIS A 54 1.25 12.47 8.27
C HIS A 54 0.75 12.62 6.83
N THR A 55 -0.44 12.07 6.58
CA THR A 55 -1.17 12.24 5.31
C THR A 55 -2.31 13.24 5.48
N ASN A 56 -2.89 13.69 4.38
CA ASN A 56 -3.94 14.70 4.31
C ASN A 56 -3.51 16.04 4.94
N SER A 57 -2.23 16.39 4.76
CA SER A 57 -1.66 17.62 5.29
C SER A 57 -2.03 18.82 4.41
N PRO A 58 -2.46 19.96 5.00
CA PRO A 58 -2.86 21.15 4.24
C PRO A 58 -1.71 21.82 3.47
N ARG A 59 -0.45 21.42 3.71
CA ARG A 59 0.73 21.93 3.01
C ARG A 59 1.17 21.10 1.80
N TYR A 60 0.33 20.20 1.30
CA TYR A 60 0.66 19.42 0.12
C TYR A 60 0.80 20.30 -1.13
N SER A 61 1.96 20.25 -1.79
CA SER A 61 2.16 20.83 -3.12
C SER A 61 2.13 19.71 -4.17
N LYS A 62 1.35 19.89 -5.24
CA LYS A 62 1.22 18.86 -6.29
C LYS A 62 2.59 18.54 -6.90
N GLY A 63 2.96 17.26 -6.91
CA GLY A 63 4.26 16.79 -7.40
C GLY A 63 5.36 16.73 -6.34
N SER A 64 5.12 17.19 -5.11
CA SER A 64 6.01 16.92 -3.99
C SER A 64 5.84 15.49 -3.48
N TYR A 65 6.93 14.92 -2.99
CA TYR A 65 6.96 13.66 -2.27
C TYR A 65 7.97 13.78 -1.12
N ASN A 66 7.71 13.03 -0.05
CA ASN A 66 8.69 12.79 1.00
C ASN A 66 9.19 11.37 0.81
N ASP A 67 10.50 11.21 0.81
CA ASP A 67 11.15 9.91 0.73
C ASP A 67 12.00 9.72 1.99
N PHE A 68 11.91 8.52 2.57
CA PHE A 68 12.57 8.17 3.81
C PHE A 68 12.94 6.70 3.81
N SER A 69 14.19 6.41 4.17
CA SER A 69 14.71 5.05 4.29
C SER A 69 14.84 4.65 5.76
N PHE A 70 14.17 3.57 6.13
CA PHE A 70 14.38 2.91 7.42
C PHE A 70 15.65 2.05 7.46
N VAL A 71 16.27 1.80 6.30
CA VAL A 71 17.56 1.14 6.18
C VAL A 71 18.65 2.18 6.42
N THR A 72 19.49 1.94 7.42
CA THR A 72 20.62 2.79 7.81
C THR A 72 21.90 1.96 7.98
N GLN A 73 23.04 2.61 8.19
CA GLN A 73 24.28 1.90 8.49
C GLN A 73 24.19 1.05 9.77
N ALA A 74 23.44 1.52 10.77
CA ALA A 74 23.22 0.83 12.04
C ALA A 74 22.10 -0.23 11.97
N ASN A 75 21.13 -0.05 11.08
CA ASN A 75 20.02 -0.98 10.87
C ASN A 75 19.88 -1.31 9.37
N ARG A 76 20.52 -2.39 8.95
CA ARG A 76 20.50 -2.83 7.54
C ARG A 76 19.25 -3.59 7.14
N GLU A 77 18.48 -4.07 8.12
CA GLU A 77 17.27 -4.88 7.88
C GLU A 77 16.01 -4.02 7.67
N GLY A 78 16.09 -2.72 7.95
CA GLY A 78 14.93 -1.83 7.89
C GLY A 78 13.92 -2.14 8.99
N ILE A 79 12.63 -2.18 8.65
CA ILE A 79 11.56 -2.54 9.60
C ILE A 79 11.11 -3.97 9.33
N PRO A 80 11.58 -4.96 10.10
CA PRO A 80 11.15 -6.35 9.92
C PRO A 80 9.68 -6.49 10.30
N MET A 81 8.90 -7.13 9.43
CA MET A 81 7.46 -7.38 9.65
C MET A 81 7.14 -8.86 9.43
N ARG A 82 6.29 -9.42 10.30
CA ARG A 82 5.85 -10.82 10.21
C ARG A 82 4.52 -10.92 9.45
N LYS A 83 4.29 -12.08 8.81
CA LYS A 83 3.00 -12.38 8.18
C LYS A 83 1.88 -12.28 9.23
N GLY A 84 0.86 -11.48 8.92
CA GLY A 84 -0.31 -11.26 9.79
C GLY A 84 -0.12 -10.15 10.83
N GLU A 85 1.07 -9.56 10.92
CA GLU A 85 1.31 -8.39 11.77
C GLU A 85 0.60 -7.16 11.19
N HIS A 86 0.13 -6.28 12.07
CA HIS A 86 -0.57 -5.08 11.65
C HIS A 86 0.40 -4.02 11.13
N LEU A 87 0.28 -3.69 9.85
CA LEU A 87 1.08 -2.68 9.19
C LEU A 87 0.54 -1.26 9.40
N GLY A 88 -0.79 -1.11 9.34
CA GLY A 88 -1.44 0.19 9.32
C GLY A 88 -2.94 0.09 9.08
N GLU A 89 -3.58 1.25 8.99
CA GLU A 89 -5.02 1.39 8.82
C GLU A 89 -5.38 2.56 7.90
N PHE A 90 -6.62 2.52 7.40
CA PHE A 90 -7.28 3.63 6.73
C PHE A 90 -8.45 4.11 7.56
N ASN A 91 -8.60 5.42 7.70
CA ASN A 91 -9.71 5.99 8.46
C ASN A 91 -11.03 6.04 7.66
N LEU A 92 -11.00 6.03 6.33
CA LEU A 92 -12.18 5.89 5.46
C LEU A 92 -11.76 5.29 4.10
N GLY A 93 -12.71 4.71 3.35
CA GLY A 93 -12.51 3.82 2.19
C GLY A 93 -11.27 4.05 1.30
N SER A 94 -10.60 2.98 0.93
CA SER A 94 -9.24 3.02 0.40
C SER A 94 -8.97 1.98 -0.69
N THR A 95 -7.79 2.07 -1.28
CA THR A 95 -7.25 1.05 -2.19
C THR A 95 -5.84 0.66 -1.74
N ILE A 96 -5.57 -0.64 -1.77
CA ILE A 96 -4.20 -1.18 -1.68
C ILE A 96 -3.78 -1.62 -3.08
N VAL A 97 -2.61 -1.16 -3.52
CA VAL A 97 -1.90 -1.73 -4.66
C VAL A 97 -0.74 -2.57 -4.11
N LEU A 98 -0.74 -3.85 -4.46
CA LEU A 98 0.24 -4.82 -4.01
C LEU A 98 1.07 -5.30 -5.21
N ILE A 99 2.39 -5.19 -5.13
CA ILE A 99 3.34 -5.62 -6.16
C ILE A 99 4.43 -6.43 -5.46
N PHE A 100 4.68 -7.66 -5.90
CA PHE A 100 5.71 -8.50 -5.30
C PHE A 100 6.26 -9.50 -6.30
N GLU A 101 7.53 -9.87 -6.14
CA GLU A 101 8.14 -10.98 -6.87
C GLU A 101 7.64 -12.29 -6.29
N ALA A 102 7.12 -13.19 -7.13
CA ALA A 102 6.62 -14.48 -6.70
C ALA A 102 7.40 -15.63 -7.37
N PRO A 103 7.53 -16.79 -6.70
CA PRO A 103 8.01 -18.02 -7.33
C PRO A 103 7.19 -18.40 -8.56
N LYS A 104 7.80 -19.15 -9.48
CA LYS A 104 7.17 -19.55 -10.75
C LYS A 104 5.91 -20.40 -10.58
N ASP A 105 5.84 -21.12 -9.47
CA ASP A 105 4.74 -22.00 -9.06
C ASP A 105 3.69 -21.29 -8.19
N PHE A 106 3.84 -19.99 -7.92
CA PHE A 106 2.82 -19.23 -7.20
C PHE A 106 1.51 -19.17 -7.99
N ASP A 107 0.43 -19.64 -7.37
CA ASP A 107 -0.90 -19.67 -7.97
C ASP A 107 -1.84 -18.67 -7.28
N PHE A 108 -2.31 -17.68 -8.04
CA PHE A 108 -3.33 -16.76 -7.57
C PHE A 108 -4.69 -17.46 -7.53
N LYS A 109 -5.29 -17.52 -6.33
CA LYS A 109 -6.63 -18.11 -6.13
C LYS A 109 -7.73 -17.05 -6.25
N LEU A 110 -7.53 -16.06 -7.11
CA LEU A 110 -8.38 -14.88 -7.24
C LEU A 110 -8.81 -14.66 -8.69
N LYS A 111 -10.02 -14.12 -8.85
CA LYS A 111 -10.50 -13.58 -10.13
C LYS A 111 -10.61 -12.06 -10.04
N ALA A 112 -10.39 -11.38 -11.17
CA ALA A 112 -10.59 -9.93 -11.24
C ALA A 112 -12.02 -9.56 -10.81
N GLY A 113 -12.14 -8.61 -9.89
CA GLY A 113 -13.41 -8.16 -9.32
C GLY A 113 -14.00 -9.07 -8.23
N GLN A 114 -13.31 -10.15 -7.84
CA GLN A 114 -13.72 -10.99 -6.71
C GLN A 114 -13.73 -10.19 -5.40
N LYS A 115 -14.80 -10.34 -4.62
CA LYS A 115 -14.84 -9.87 -3.24
C LYS A 115 -14.02 -10.81 -2.37
N ILE A 116 -13.10 -10.25 -1.60
CA ILE A 116 -12.25 -10.98 -0.64
C ILE A 116 -12.61 -10.61 0.79
N ARG A 117 -12.25 -11.47 1.76
CA ARG A 117 -12.39 -11.22 3.19
C ARG A 117 -11.03 -10.97 3.85
N PHE A 118 -11.05 -10.29 5.00
CA PHE A 118 -9.85 -10.17 5.82
C PHE A 118 -9.32 -11.55 6.23
N GLY A 119 -8.02 -11.77 6.06
CA GLY A 119 -7.36 -13.07 6.30
C GLY A 119 -7.53 -14.11 5.18
N GLU A 120 -8.31 -13.82 4.13
CA GLU A 120 -8.43 -14.70 2.97
C GLU A 120 -7.11 -14.71 2.19
N ALA A 121 -6.63 -15.91 1.85
CA ALA A 121 -5.42 -16.06 1.06
C ALA A 121 -5.66 -15.59 -0.38
N LEU A 122 -4.76 -14.74 -0.89
CA LEU A 122 -4.80 -14.27 -2.29
C LEU A 122 -4.24 -15.32 -3.27
N GLY A 123 -3.48 -16.28 -2.75
CA GLY A 123 -2.81 -17.31 -3.53
C GLY A 123 -2.09 -18.30 -2.63
N SER A 124 -1.47 -19.28 -3.26
CA SER A 124 -0.66 -20.31 -2.61
C SER A 124 0.61 -20.55 -3.41
N LEU A 125 1.64 -21.01 -2.71
CA LEU A 125 2.75 -21.74 -3.31
C LEU A 125 2.32 -23.20 -3.46
#